data_AF-A0A6A6GWV4-F1
#
_entry.id   AF-A0A6A6GWV4-F1
#
_cell.length_a   1.000
_cell.length_b   1.000
_cell.length_c   1.000
_cell.angle_alpha   90.00
_cell.angle_beta   90.00
_cell.angle_gamma   90.00
#
_symmetry.space_group_name_H-M   'P 1'
#
loop_
_entity.id
_entity.type
_entity.pdbx_description
1 polymer ?
#
loop_
_entity_poly.entity_id
_entity_poly.type
_entity_poly.pdbx_seq_one_letter_code
_entity_poly.pdbx_strand_id
1 'polypeptide(L)'
;FISAKLLPRLLREEAEILEFLKHHHHPNLIRYHGCTVNRGRITGIVLDKHEVVLQYCYEDVPHDLDIAACMDGIRAGVRHLHSLGLAHNDLNPTNVALDSDDDPIILDFGSCRSFGYELLSGGTYGWIDEDYSTSAQHHDESAMNKIESWLMKEKSRKEKNA
;
A
#
# COMPACT_ATOMS: atom_id res chain seq x y z
N PHE A 1 -11.95 -16.44 15.20
CA PHE A 1 -10.55 -16.72 15.56
C PHE A 1 -9.76 -16.89 14.29
N ILE A 2 -8.96 -15.89 13.91
CA ILE A 2 -7.94 -16.09 12.87
C ILE A 2 -7.07 -17.26 13.34
N SER A 3 -6.93 -18.29 12.49
CA SER A 3 -6.19 -19.51 12.83
C SER A 3 -4.82 -19.15 13.41
N ALA A 4 -4.42 -19.75 14.53
CA ALA A 4 -3.13 -19.48 15.21
C ALA A 4 -1.90 -19.70 14.29
N LYS A 5 -2.08 -20.29 13.10
CA LYS A 5 -1.06 -20.50 12.08
C LYS A 5 -1.06 -19.45 10.96
N LEU A 6 -2.11 -18.62 10.83
CA LEU A 6 -2.23 -17.66 9.72
C LEU A 6 -1.37 -16.42 9.96
N LEU A 7 -1.43 -15.82 11.15
CA LEU A 7 -0.66 -14.60 11.45
C LEU A 7 0.86 -14.78 11.29
N PRO A 8 1.50 -15.88 11.78
CA PRO A 8 2.93 -16.10 11.54
C PRO A 8 3.28 -16.32 10.07
N ARG A 9 2.32 -16.82 9.27
CA ARG A 9 2.51 -17.03 7.83
C ARG A 9 2.45 -15.70 7.08
N LEU A 10 1.45 -14.87 7.37
CA LEU A 10 1.30 -13.54 6.78
C LEU A 10 2.54 -12.67 7.06
N LEU A 11 2.97 -12.60 8.32
CA LEU A 11 4.15 -11.81 8.69
C LEU A 11 5.44 -12.29 8.00
N ARG A 12 5.55 -13.60 7.76
CA ARG A 12 6.69 -14.17 7.03
C ARG A 12 6.62 -13.84 5.54
N GLU A 13 5.46 -14.00 4.90
CA GLU A 13 5.28 -13.68 3.49
C GLU A 13 5.53 -12.18 3.23
N GLU A 14 5.04 -11.30 4.10
CA GLU A 14 5.34 -9.86 4.04
C GLU A 14 6.84 -9.58 4.17
N ALA A 15 7.51 -10.17 5.17
CA ALA A 15 8.94 -9.99 5.37
C ALA A 15 9.76 -10.50 4.18
N GLU A 16 9.36 -11.61 3.56
CA GLU A 16 10.00 -12.15 2.34
C GLU A 16 9.87 -11.16 1.16
N ILE A 17 8.69 -10.57 0.96
CA ILE A 17 8.47 -9.53 -0.04
C ILE A 17 9.33 -8.28 0.27
N LEU A 18 9.35 -7.82 1.51
CA LEU A 18 10.11 -6.63 1.90
C LEU A 18 11.63 -6.83 1.76
N GLU A 19 12.16 -8.02 2.09
CA GLU A 19 13.56 -8.37 1.83
C GLU A 19 13.88 -8.40 0.33
N PHE A 20 12.94 -8.86 -0.50
CA PHE A 20 13.09 -8.83 -1.96
C PHE A 20 13.09 -7.39 -2.49
N LEU A 21 12.14 -6.56 -2.06
CA LEU A 21 12.01 -5.16 -2.47
C LEU A 21 13.16 -4.29 -1.97
N LYS A 22 13.81 -4.67 -0.87
CA LYS A 22 15.07 -4.06 -0.42
C LYS A 22 16.19 -4.12 -1.46
N HIS A 23 16.16 -5.07 -2.40
CA HIS A 23 17.14 -5.14 -3.49
C HIS A 23 16.63 -4.51 -4.79
N HIS A 24 15.37 -4.05 -4.80
CA HIS A 24 14.69 -3.46 -5.94
C HIS A 24 14.02 -2.14 -5.49
N HIS A 25 14.85 -1.22 -5.01
CA HIS A 25 14.38 0.04 -4.43
C HIS A 25 13.61 0.91 -5.43
N HIS A 26 12.60 1.61 -4.93
CA HIS A 26 11.86 2.64 -5.65
C HIS A 26 11.41 3.74 -4.67
N PRO A 27 11.46 5.03 -5.03
CA PRO A 27 11.15 6.13 -4.12
C PRO A 27 9.73 6.07 -3.54
N ASN A 28 8.75 5.68 -4.34
CA ASN A 28 7.34 5.59 -3.90
C ASN A 28 6.96 4.27 -3.20
N LEU A 29 7.92 3.46 -2.75
CA LEU A 29 7.67 2.27 -1.93
C LEU A 29 8.31 2.45 -0.55
N ILE A 30 7.65 1.97 0.51
CA ILE A 30 8.19 2.06 1.86
C ILE A 30 9.59 1.44 1.96
N ARG A 31 10.51 2.17 2.58
CA ARG A 31 11.86 1.66 2.81
C ARG A 31 11.88 0.72 4.00
N TYR A 32 12.31 -0.51 3.73
CA TYR A 32 12.50 -1.56 4.72
C TYR A 32 13.96 -1.68 5.15
N HIS A 33 14.18 -1.75 6.47
CA HIS A 33 15.51 -1.81 7.08
C HIS A 33 15.90 -3.23 7.50
N GLY A 34 14.92 -4.08 7.79
CA GLY A 34 15.15 -5.43 8.30
C GLY A 34 14.03 -5.86 9.24
N CYS A 35 14.16 -7.08 9.75
CA CYS A 35 13.24 -7.63 10.74
C CYS A 35 13.98 -8.05 12.01
N THR A 36 13.26 -8.09 13.11
CA THR A 36 13.76 -8.64 14.38
C THR A 36 13.32 -10.09 14.52
N VAL A 37 14.24 -10.94 14.97
CA VAL A 37 13.98 -12.37 15.16
C VAL A 37 14.28 -12.77 16.59
N ASN A 38 13.31 -13.40 17.26
CA ASN A 38 13.47 -13.94 18.60
C ASN A 38 12.98 -15.39 18.62
N ARG A 39 13.85 -16.32 19.08
CA ARG A 39 13.56 -17.77 19.13
C ARG A 39 13.00 -18.33 17.82
N GLY A 40 13.58 -17.90 16.69
CA GLY A 40 13.18 -18.35 15.35
C GLY A 40 11.84 -17.81 14.84
N ARG A 41 11.30 -16.76 15.47
CA ARG A 41 10.08 -16.07 15.04
C ARG A 41 10.37 -14.60 14.75
N ILE A 42 9.79 -14.09 13.68
CA ILE A 42 9.77 -12.65 13.42
C ILE A 42 8.94 -11.97 14.51
N THR A 43 9.50 -10.97 15.16
CA THR A 43 8.86 -10.20 16.24
C THR A 43 8.62 -8.74 15.90
N GLY A 44 9.11 -8.29 14.75
CA GLY A 44 8.90 -6.93 14.27
C GLY A 44 9.56 -6.72 12.91
N ILE A 45 8.96 -5.84 12.13
CA ILE A 45 9.44 -5.34 10.84
C ILE A 45 9.84 -3.88 11.04
N VAL A 46 10.99 -3.47 10.51
CA VAL A 46 11.52 -2.10 10.66
C VAL A 46 11.39 -1.36 9.33
N LEU A 47 10.58 -0.31 9.33
CA LEU A 47 10.26 0.54 8.18
C LEU A 47 10.57 2.00 8.49
N ASP A 48 10.67 2.84 7.46
CA ASP A 48 10.61 4.28 7.63
C ASP A 48 9.29 4.72 8.29
N LYS A 49 9.35 5.83 9.04
CA LYS A 49 8.17 6.46 9.64
C LYS A 49 7.71 7.61 8.74
N HIS A 50 6.43 7.60 8.37
CA HIS A 50 5.75 8.70 7.70
C HIS A 50 4.63 9.23 8.60
N GLU A 51 4.45 10.55 8.66
CA GLU A 51 3.57 11.18 9.65
C GLU A 51 2.14 11.36 9.14
N VAL A 52 1.96 11.47 7.83
CA VAL A 52 0.66 11.73 7.21
C VAL A 52 0.27 10.54 6.34
N VAL A 53 -0.84 9.90 6.69
CA VAL A 53 -1.48 8.89 5.85
C VAL A 53 -2.48 9.58 4.94
N LEU A 54 -2.55 9.17 3.67
CA LEU A 54 -3.32 9.84 2.63
C LEU A 54 -4.80 10.00 3.02
N GLN A 55 -5.38 8.99 3.69
CA GLN A 55 -6.74 9.03 4.25
C GLN A 55 -7.04 10.28 5.09
N TYR A 56 -6.04 10.81 5.81
CA TYR A 56 -6.18 11.92 6.75
C TYR A 56 -5.83 13.30 6.17
N CYS A 57 -5.34 13.36 4.92
CA CYS A 57 -4.90 14.62 4.28
C CYS A 57 -6.00 15.70 4.20
N TYR A 58 -7.26 15.29 4.32
CA TYR A 58 -8.42 16.18 4.24
C TYR A 58 -9.26 16.22 5.54
N GLU A 59 -8.80 15.69 6.68
CA GLU A 59 -9.62 15.68 7.91
C GLU A 59 -9.55 17.02 8.69
N ASP A 60 -8.38 17.41 9.22
CA ASP A 60 -8.28 18.50 10.21
C ASP A 60 -7.62 19.80 9.71
N VAL A 61 -6.52 19.71 8.95
CA VAL A 61 -5.83 20.86 8.35
C VAL A 61 -5.76 20.63 6.84
N PRO A 62 -6.24 21.55 5.98
CA PRO A 62 -6.19 21.37 4.54
C PRO A 62 -4.73 21.25 4.09
N HIS A 63 -4.34 20.04 3.71
CA HIS A 63 -3.11 19.81 2.97
C HIS A 63 -3.43 20.05 1.49
N ASP A 64 -2.87 21.10 0.88
CA ASP A 64 -3.08 21.37 -0.55
C ASP A 64 -2.24 20.40 -1.38
N LEU A 65 -2.71 19.17 -1.44
CA LEU A 65 -2.08 18.09 -2.19
C LEU A 65 -2.31 18.32 -3.69
N ASP A 66 -1.22 18.28 -4.45
CA ASP A 66 -1.29 18.10 -5.90
C ASP A 66 -1.70 16.64 -6.18
N ILE A 67 -2.99 16.45 -6.44
CA ILE A 67 -3.57 15.12 -6.72
C ILE A 67 -2.90 14.48 -7.94
N ALA A 68 -2.53 15.25 -8.97
CA ALA A 68 -1.93 14.70 -10.17
C ALA A 68 -0.53 14.16 -9.87
N ALA A 69 0.30 14.95 -9.18
CA ALA A 69 1.63 14.53 -8.75
C ALA A 69 1.58 13.31 -7.81
N CYS A 70 0.66 13.32 -6.84
CA CYS A 70 0.44 12.19 -5.94
C CYS A 70 0.01 10.93 -6.70
N MET A 71 -0.92 11.02 -7.65
CA MET A 71 -1.33 9.84 -8.42
C MET A 71 -0.21 9.34 -9.35
N ASP A 72 0.64 10.22 -9.88
CA ASP A 72 1.79 9.83 -10.69
C ASP A 72 2.85 9.07 -9.89
N GLY A 73 3.12 9.49 -8.64
CA GLY A 73 4.00 8.76 -7.74
C GLY A 73 3.45 7.37 -7.35
N ILE A 74 2.14 7.28 -7.03
CA ILE A 74 1.48 5.99 -6.77
C ILE A 74 1.61 5.07 -8.00
N ARG A 75 1.28 5.57 -9.20
CA ARG A 75 1.40 4.81 -10.46
C ARG A 75 2.83 4.37 -10.72
N ALA A 76 3.84 5.20 -10.42
CA ALA A 76 5.24 4.85 -10.59
C ALA A 76 5.64 3.68 -9.67
N GLY A 77 5.27 3.72 -8.38
CA GLY A 77 5.51 2.64 -7.43
C GLY A 77 4.81 1.34 -7.82
N VAL A 78 3.53 1.42 -8.21
CA VAL A 78 2.77 0.25 -8.65
C VAL A 78 3.34 -0.36 -9.93
N ARG A 79 3.70 0.47 -10.93
CA ARG A 79 4.34 0.00 -12.17
C ARG A 79 5.67 -0.70 -11.89
N HIS A 80 6.42 -0.21 -10.91
CA HIS A 80 7.65 -0.86 -10.47
C HIS A 80 7.37 -2.25 -9.90
N LEU A 81 6.39 -2.41 -8.99
CA LEU A 81 5.97 -3.73 -8.49
C LEU A 81 5.53 -4.65 -9.62
N HIS A 82 4.72 -4.15 -10.54
CA HIS A 82 4.22 -4.92 -11.67
C HIS A 82 5.35 -5.41 -12.57
N SER A 83 6.39 -4.59 -12.77
CA SER A 83 7.60 -4.98 -13.52
C SER A 83 8.39 -6.11 -12.86
N LEU A 84 8.25 -6.29 -11.54
CA LEU A 84 8.83 -7.39 -10.77
C LEU A 84 7.91 -8.62 -10.71
N GLY A 85 6.75 -8.59 -11.40
CA GLY A 85 5.77 -9.66 -11.40
C GLY A 85 4.92 -9.74 -10.13
N LEU A 86 4.86 -8.66 -9.35
CA LEU A 86 4.13 -8.56 -8.09
C LEU A 86 2.92 -7.62 -8.23
N ALA A 87 1.78 -7.96 -7.64
CA ALA A 87 0.71 -7.01 -7.35
C ALA A 87 0.65 -6.74 -5.85
N HIS A 88 0.22 -5.54 -5.48
CA HIS A 88 0.04 -5.15 -4.08
C HIS A 88 -1.22 -5.79 -3.47
N ASN A 89 -2.31 -5.84 -4.22
CA ASN A 89 -3.61 -6.44 -3.85
C ASN A 89 -4.28 -5.85 -2.60
N ASP A 90 -3.90 -4.65 -2.16
CA ASP A 90 -4.59 -3.95 -1.06
C ASP A 90 -4.33 -2.44 -1.09
N LEU A 91 -4.28 -1.85 -2.28
CA LEU A 91 -4.13 -0.41 -2.40
C LEU A 91 -5.41 0.28 -1.92
N ASN A 92 -5.23 1.24 -1.01
CA ASN A 92 -6.27 2.10 -0.47
C ASN A 92 -5.58 3.34 0.16
N PRO A 93 -6.32 4.40 0.55
CA PRO A 93 -5.73 5.60 1.15
C PRO A 93 -5.10 5.39 2.53
N THR A 94 -5.37 4.27 3.23
CA THR A 94 -4.68 3.95 4.49
C THR A 94 -3.32 3.29 4.26
N ASN A 95 -3.11 2.72 3.07
CA ASN A 95 -1.86 2.08 2.64
C ASN A 95 -1.01 2.99 1.74
N VAL A 96 -1.26 4.30 1.78
CA VAL A 96 -0.42 5.32 1.17
C VAL A 96 -0.15 6.40 2.22
N ALA A 97 1.10 6.73 2.45
CA ALA A 97 1.50 7.90 3.23
C ALA A 97 2.15 8.96 2.34
N LEU A 98 2.32 10.15 2.88
CA LEU A 98 3.11 11.21 2.28
C LEU A 98 4.41 11.36 3.07
N ASP A 99 5.52 11.59 2.37
CA ASP A 99 6.76 12.02 3.01
C ASP A 99 6.78 13.54 3.24
N SER A 100 7.95 14.09 3.58
CA SER A 100 8.10 15.52 3.87
C SER A 100 7.96 16.43 2.65
N ASP A 101 8.08 15.88 1.44
CA ASP A 101 8.01 16.59 0.17
C ASP A 101 6.67 16.33 -0.56
N ASP A 102 5.69 15.74 0.15
CA ASP A 102 4.39 15.32 -0.36
C ASP A 102 4.44 14.21 -1.42
N ASP A 103 5.58 13.51 -1.51
CA ASP A 103 5.69 12.35 -2.38
C ASP A 103 4.96 11.16 -1.74
N PRO A 104 4.17 10.40 -2.52
CA PRO A 104 3.40 9.28 -2.02
C PRO A 104 4.30 8.07 -1.79
N ILE A 105 4.12 7.42 -0.66
CA ILE A 105 4.84 6.21 -0.24
C ILE A 105 3.82 5.10 -0.02
N ILE A 106 3.91 4.05 -0.84
CA ILE A 106 3.06 2.86 -0.72
C ILE A 106 3.52 2.04 0.49
N LEU A 107 2.58 1.72 1.36
CA LEU A 107 2.75 1.00 2.63
C LEU A 107 2.10 -0.39 2.57
N ASP A 108 2.34 -1.19 3.60
CA ASP A 108 1.67 -2.48 3.87
C ASP A 108 1.70 -3.50 2.72
N PHE A 109 2.75 -4.32 2.73
CA PHE A 109 2.97 -5.36 1.72
C PHE A 109 2.41 -6.72 2.16
N GLY A 110 1.55 -6.77 3.18
CA GLY A 110 1.03 -8.01 3.75
C GLY A 110 0.19 -8.84 2.78
N SER A 111 -0.37 -8.20 1.76
CA SER A 111 -1.14 -8.83 0.67
C SER A 111 -0.39 -8.86 -0.67
N CYS A 112 0.84 -8.33 -0.70
CA CYS A 112 1.64 -8.26 -1.91
C CYS A 112 2.07 -9.67 -2.33
N ARG A 113 1.91 -9.99 -3.62
CA ARG A 113 2.14 -11.34 -4.11
C ARG A 113 2.41 -11.39 -5.60
N SER A 114 3.09 -12.46 -6.03
CA SER A 114 3.30 -12.76 -7.43
C SER A 114 1.98 -13.03 -8.15
N PHE A 115 1.86 -12.53 -9.37
CA PHE A 115 0.68 -12.72 -10.21
C PHE A 115 0.31 -14.19 -10.37
N GLY A 116 -0.99 -14.49 -10.32
CA GLY A 116 -1.53 -15.84 -10.51
C GLY A 116 -1.48 -16.73 -9.27
N TYR A 117 -0.94 -16.27 -8.15
CA TYR A 117 -0.97 -17.01 -6.89
C TYR A 117 -2.15 -16.61 -6.00
N GLU A 118 -2.72 -17.59 -5.29
CA GLU A 118 -3.83 -17.36 -4.36
C GLU A 118 -3.48 -16.37 -3.25
N LEU A 119 -4.41 -15.46 -2.93
CA LEU A 119 -4.28 -14.53 -1.83
C LEU A 119 -4.65 -15.21 -0.51
N LEU A 120 -3.82 -15.05 0.53
CA LEU A 120 -4.16 -15.50 1.89
C LEU A 120 -4.97 -14.45 2.65
N SER A 121 -4.71 -13.21 2.30
CA SER A 121 -5.38 -11.97 2.68
C SER A 121 -5.19 -11.01 1.51
N GLY A 122 -6.07 -10.04 1.43
CA GLY A 122 -6.03 -9.06 0.35
C GLY A 122 -7.37 -8.39 0.22
N GLY A 123 -7.31 -7.11 -0.13
CA GLY A 123 -8.48 -6.33 -0.39
C GLY A 123 -9.16 -5.75 0.83
N THR A 124 -9.36 -4.44 0.78
CA THR A 124 -10.20 -3.71 1.72
C THR A 124 -11.59 -3.50 1.11
N TYR A 125 -12.65 -3.74 1.89
CA TYR A 125 -14.03 -3.52 1.44
C TYR A 125 -14.22 -2.09 0.91
N GLY A 126 -14.82 -1.95 -0.27
CA GLY A 126 -14.96 -0.66 -0.97
C GLY A 126 -13.79 -0.29 -1.89
N TRP A 127 -12.64 -0.98 -1.77
CA TRP A 127 -11.45 -0.77 -2.61
C TRP A 127 -11.23 -1.90 -3.63
N ILE A 128 -11.89 -3.04 -3.46
CA ILE A 128 -11.79 -4.22 -4.34
C ILE A 128 -12.97 -4.44 -5.28
N ASP A 129 -12.78 -5.32 -6.26
CA ASP A 129 -13.81 -5.83 -7.17
C ASP A 129 -14.26 -7.25 -6.75
N GLU A 130 -15.27 -7.83 -7.44
CA GLU A 130 -15.96 -9.06 -6.99
C GLU A 130 -15.11 -10.36 -7.04
N ASP A 131 -14.12 -10.46 -7.93
CA ASP A 131 -13.16 -11.57 -7.96
C ASP A 131 -11.83 -11.11 -7.37
N TYR A 132 -11.48 -11.63 -6.19
CA TYR A 132 -10.30 -11.21 -5.43
C TYR A 132 -9.58 -12.39 -4.75
N SER A 133 -9.62 -13.55 -5.40
CA SER A 133 -9.05 -14.79 -4.86
C SER A 133 -7.56 -15.00 -5.23
N THR A 134 -7.13 -14.42 -6.35
CA THR A 134 -5.82 -14.63 -6.96
C THR A 134 -5.15 -13.30 -7.24
N SER A 135 -3.86 -13.17 -6.96
CA SER A 135 -3.14 -11.93 -7.18
C SER A 135 -3.11 -11.55 -8.67
N ALA A 136 -3.42 -10.30 -8.97
CA ALA A 136 -3.50 -9.82 -10.35
C ALA A 136 -3.27 -8.31 -10.46
N GLN A 137 -2.70 -7.91 -11.60
CA GLN A 137 -2.38 -6.51 -11.90
C GLN A 137 -3.61 -5.59 -11.84
N HIS A 138 -4.73 -6.05 -12.42
CA HIS A 138 -5.95 -5.26 -12.55
C HIS A 138 -6.57 -4.88 -11.19
N HIS A 139 -6.25 -5.61 -10.12
CA HIS A 139 -6.67 -5.24 -8.77
C HIS A 139 -6.09 -3.89 -8.34
N ASP A 140 -4.78 -3.69 -8.60
CA ASP A 140 -4.10 -2.46 -8.25
C ASP A 140 -4.57 -1.31 -9.16
N GLU A 141 -4.81 -1.58 -10.44
CA GLU A 141 -5.34 -0.60 -11.40
C GLU A 141 -6.74 -0.10 -11.00
N SER A 142 -7.64 -1.02 -10.62
CA SER A 142 -8.98 -0.70 -10.14
C SER A 142 -8.92 0.13 -8.86
N ALA A 143 -8.07 -0.27 -7.90
CA ALA A 143 -7.87 0.45 -6.65
C ALA A 143 -7.31 1.87 -6.88
N MET A 144 -6.32 2.06 -7.76
CA MET A 144 -5.80 3.39 -8.10
C MET A 144 -6.88 4.32 -8.68
N ASN A 145 -7.74 3.81 -9.58
CA ASN A 145 -8.86 4.60 -10.13
C ASN A 145 -9.85 5.02 -9.03
N LYS A 146 -10.09 4.14 -8.04
CA LYS A 146 -10.93 4.44 -6.87
C LYS A 146 -10.27 5.49 -5.96
N ILE A 147 -8.96 5.42 -5.74
CA ILE A 147 -8.19 6.39 -4.95
C ILE A 147 -8.25 7.78 -5.60
N GLU A 148 -7.99 7.87 -6.90
CA GLU A 148 -8.06 9.14 -7.65
C GLU A 148 -9.47 9.75 -7.57
N SER A 149 -10.50 8.93 -7.79
CA SER A 149 -11.90 9.36 -7.67
C SER A 149 -12.25 9.82 -6.25
N TRP A 150 -11.68 9.18 -5.23
CA TRP A 150 -11.88 9.56 -3.83
C TRP A 150 -11.18 10.90 -3.51
N LEU A 151 -9.91 11.08 -3.90
CA LEU A 151 -9.16 12.32 -3.71
C LEU A 151 -9.87 13.53 -4.32
N MET A 152 -10.37 13.39 -5.56
CA MET A 152 -11.11 14.46 -6.24
C MET A 152 -12.40 14.83 -5.50
N LYS A 153 -13.12 13.85 -4.95
CA LYS A 153 -14.34 14.08 -4.16
C LYS A 153 -14.02 14.79 -2.84
N GLU A 154 -12.94 14.39 -2.16
CA GLU A 154 -12.51 14.99 -0.90
C GLU A 154 -12.07 16.45 -1.07
N LYS A 155 -11.27 16.74 -2.10
CA LYS A 155 -10.88 18.11 -2.45
C LYS A 155 -12.10 18.99 -2.73
N SER A 156 -13.02 18.53 -3.57
CA SER A 156 -14.26 19.27 -3.86
C SER A 156 -15.16 19.45 -2.62
N ARG A 157 -15.25 18.44 -1.74
CA ARG A 157 -16.01 18.53 -0.48
C ARG A 157 -15.45 19.61 0.43
N LYS A 158 -14.13 19.71 0.53
CA LYS A 158 -13.45 20.72 1.36
C LYS A 158 -13.55 22.12 0.78
N GLU A 159 -13.39 22.29 -0.54
CA GLU A 159 -13.58 23.58 -1.23
C GLU A 159 -15.00 24.15 -1.02
N LYS A 160 -16.02 23.30 -0.91
CA LYS A 160 -17.42 23.73 -0.63
C LYS A 160 -17.68 24.09 0.83
N ASN A 161 -16.84 23.62 1.75
CA ASN A 161 -17.01 23.79 3.20
C ASN A 161 -16.05 24.85 3.79
N ALA A 162 -15.15 25.41 2.98
CA ALA A 162 -14.24 26.50 3.31
C ALA A 162 -14.90 27.86 3.02
#